data_AF-A0A1N7QBI7-F1
#
_entry.id   AF-A0A1N7QBI7-F1
#
_cell.length_a   1.000
_cell.length_b   1.000
_cell.length_c   1.000
_cell.angle_alpha   90.00
_cell.angle_beta   90.00
_cell.angle_gamma   90.00
#
_symmetry.space_group_name_H-M   'P 1'
#
loop_
_entity.id
_entity.type
_entity.pdbx_description
1 polymer ?
#
loop_
_entity_poly.entity_id
_entity_poly.type
_entity_poly.pdbx_seq_one_letter_code
_entity_poly.pdbx_strand_id
1 'polypeptide(L)'
;MRGHETRRRPLKMSPLMMTKAYLIWAHCQSRGWGQSFQSVADALGFPRQTVISIARGKGWIGRFRSETPNAIDVPLIGEDQEVSLEPQSAPRWA
;
A
#
# COMPACT_ATOMS: atom_id res chain seq x y z
N MET A 1 -4.56 -34.49 28.11
CA MET A 1 -4.00 -33.28 27.49
C MET A 1 -4.09 -33.43 25.97
N ARG A 2 -5.07 -32.81 25.30
CA ARG A 2 -5.23 -32.90 23.83
C ARG A 2 -4.48 -31.75 23.19
N GLY A 3 -3.36 -32.05 22.54
CA GLY A 3 -2.63 -31.10 21.71
C GLY A 3 -3.53 -30.64 20.57
N HIS A 4 -3.85 -29.34 20.55
CA HIS A 4 -4.37 -28.68 19.37
C HIS A 4 -3.21 -28.56 18.36
N GLU A 5 -2.86 -29.69 17.76
CA GLU A 5 -2.05 -29.73 16.57
C GLU A 5 -2.89 -29.08 15.47
N THR A 6 -2.70 -27.77 15.28
CA THR A 6 -3.14 -27.03 14.12
C THR A 6 -2.53 -27.71 12.90
N ARG A 7 -3.20 -28.76 12.40
CA ARG A 7 -2.92 -29.39 11.12
C ARG A 7 -2.90 -28.25 10.11
N ARG A 8 -1.71 -27.87 9.66
CA ARG A 8 -1.53 -27.01 8.51
C ARG A 8 -2.11 -27.78 7.34
N ARG A 9 -3.42 -27.68 7.12
CA ARG A 9 -4.06 -28.18 5.92
C ARG A 9 -3.27 -27.55 4.78
N PRO A 10 -2.67 -28.31 3.86
CA PRO A 10 -2.09 -27.71 2.68
C PRO A 10 -3.24 -26.95 2.04
N LEU A 11 -3.11 -25.62 1.98
CA LEU A 11 -4.03 -24.78 1.22
C LEU A 11 -3.99 -25.40 -0.17
N LYS A 12 -5.05 -26.13 -0.55
CA LYS A 12 -5.19 -26.74 -1.87
C LYS A 12 -5.27 -25.57 -2.84
N MET A 13 -4.11 -25.04 -3.21
CA MET A 13 -3.99 -23.91 -4.12
C MET A 13 -4.51 -24.40 -5.45
N SER A 14 -5.61 -23.80 -5.90
CA SER A 14 -6.07 -24.04 -7.26
C SER A 14 -4.96 -23.70 -8.25
N PRO A 15 -4.95 -24.31 -9.45
CA PRO A 15 -3.97 -23.99 -10.48
C PRO A 15 -3.89 -22.47 -10.74
N LEU A 16 -5.03 -21.79 -10.71
CA LEU A 16 -5.13 -20.34 -10.85
C LEU A 16 -4.42 -19.57 -9.71
N MET A 17 -4.47 -20.08 -8.48
CA MET A 17 -3.74 -19.50 -7.35
C MET A 17 -2.23 -19.71 -7.48
N MET A 18 -1.79 -20.86 -8.02
CA MET A 18 -0.38 -21.09 -8.32
C MET A 18 0.13 -20.16 -9.42
N THR A 19 -0.65 -19.94 -10.48
CA THR A 19 -0.31 -18.98 -11.53
C THR A 19 -0.13 -17.57 -10.96
N LYS A 20 -1.05 -17.12 -10.10
CA LYS A 20 -0.93 -15.82 -9.43
C LYS A 20 0.32 -15.75 -8.54
N ALA A 21 0.62 -16.81 -7.80
CA ALA A 21 1.84 -16.88 -6.98
C ALA A 21 3.12 -16.80 -7.82
N TYR A 22 3.14 -17.47 -8.97
CA TYR A 22 4.26 -17.39 -9.91
C TYR A 22 4.43 -15.98 -10.48
N LEU A 23 3.34 -15.33 -10.89
CA LEU A 23 3.38 -13.96 -11.42
C LEU A 23 3.88 -12.95 -10.39
N ILE A 24 3.43 -13.08 -9.14
CA ILE A 24 3.93 -12.26 -8.02
C ILE A 24 5.43 -12.48 -7.82
N TRP A 25 5.88 -13.74 -7.79
CA TRP A 25 7.29 -14.06 -7.64
C TRP A 25 8.14 -13.52 -8.80
N ALA A 26 7.72 -13.74 -10.05
CA ALA A 26 8.43 -13.28 -11.24
C ALA A 26 8.57 -11.75 -11.28
N HIS A 27 7.51 -11.03 -10.90
CA HIS A 27 7.54 -9.58 -10.79
C HIS A 27 8.55 -9.10 -9.73
N CYS A 28 8.51 -9.69 -8.54
CA CYS A 28 9.39 -9.32 -7.42
C CYS A 28 10.84 -9.78 -7.65
N GLN A 29 11.06 -10.85 -8.42
CA GLN A 29 12.40 -11.36 -8.74
C GLN A 29 13.18 -10.37 -9.61
N SER A 30 12.52 -9.72 -10.58
CA SER A 30 13.16 -8.76 -11.47
C SER A 30 13.35 -7.39 -10.83
N ARG A 31 12.40 -6.94 -10.00
CA ARG A 31 12.36 -5.57 -9.46
C ARG A 31 12.74 -5.45 -7.98
N GLY A 32 12.94 -6.57 -7.30
CA GLY A 32 13.15 -6.65 -5.86
C GLY A 32 11.85 -6.73 -5.05
N TRP A 33 11.96 -7.28 -3.83
CA TRP A 33 10.83 -7.49 -2.91
C TRP A 33 10.45 -6.25 -2.09
N GLY A 34 11.22 -5.16 -2.16
CA GLY A 34 10.99 -3.92 -1.39
C GLY A 34 9.76 -3.09 -1.81
N GLN A 35 8.85 -3.67 -2.59
CA GLN A 35 7.60 -3.05 -2.99
C GLN A 35 6.49 -3.39 -2.00
N SER A 36 5.44 -2.57 -2.00
CA SER A 36 4.26 -2.84 -1.18
C SER A 36 3.32 -3.85 -1.84
N PHE A 37 2.47 -4.48 -1.03
CA PHE A 37 1.42 -5.37 -1.53
C PHE A 37 0.48 -4.64 -2.50
N GLN A 38 0.20 -3.35 -2.26
CA GLN A 38 -0.67 -2.55 -3.11
C GLN A 38 -0.01 -2.29 -4.47
N SER A 39 1.27 -1.94 -4.50
CA SER A 39 2.01 -1.72 -5.75
C SER A 39 2.05 -2.97 -6.62
N VAL A 40 2.28 -4.15 -6.03
CA VAL A 40 2.32 -5.41 -6.77
C VAL A 40 0.92 -5.85 -7.21
N ALA A 41 -0.11 -5.56 -6.41
CA ALA A 41 -1.50 -5.81 -6.76
C ALA A 41 -1.92 -4.98 -7.98
N ASP A 42 -1.58 -3.70 -7.99
CA ASP A 42 -1.84 -2.77 -9.10
C ASP A 42 -1.12 -3.21 -10.38
N ALA A 43 0.19 -3.47 -10.29
CA ALA A 43 1.00 -3.87 -11.45
C ALA A 43 0.58 -5.20 -12.09
N LEU A 44 -0.07 -6.09 -11.32
CA LEU A 44 -0.56 -7.38 -11.81
C LEU A 44 -2.07 -7.42 -12.03
N GLY A 45 -2.80 -6.33 -11.72
CA GLY A 45 -4.27 -6.28 -11.80
C GLY A 45 -4.98 -7.24 -10.85
N PHE A 46 -4.37 -7.59 -9.71
CA PHE A 46 -4.93 -8.51 -8.73
C PHE A 46 -5.52 -7.79 -7.53
N PRO A 47 -6.51 -8.39 -6.83
CA PRO A 47 -6.96 -7.84 -5.56
C PRO A 47 -5.82 -7.89 -4.53
N ARG A 48 -5.60 -6.79 -3.80
CA ARG A 48 -4.60 -6.72 -2.71
C ARG A 48 -4.72 -7.89 -1.72
N GLN A 49 -5.95 -8.25 -1.34
CA GLN A 49 -6.20 -9.39 -0.45
C GLN A 49 -5.73 -10.74 -1.01
N THR A 50 -5.76 -10.92 -2.33
CA THR A 50 -5.25 -12.13 -2.99
C THR A 50 -3.73 -12.19 -2.88
N VAL A 51 -3.04 -11.07 -3.11
CA VAL A 51 -1.58 -10.98 -2.96
C VAL A 51 -1.15 -11.29 -1.53
N ILE A 52 -1.85 -10.71 -0.53
CA ILE A 52 -1.59 -10.97 0.90
C ILE A 52 -1.83 -12.44 1.25
N SER A 53 -2.93 -13.03 0.78
CA SER A 53 -3.26 -14.44 1.05
C SER A 53 -2.22 -15.40 0.48
N ILE A 54 -1.77 -15.14 -0.76
CA ILE A 54 -0.70 -15.90 -1.40
C ILE A 54 0.62 -15.72 -0.65
N ALA A 55 0.98 -14.48 -0.32
CA ALA A 55 2.21 -14.19 0.42
C ALA A 55 2.21 -14.85 1.79
N ARG A 56 1.08 -14.87 2.50
CA ARG A 56 0.93 -15.58 3.78
C ARG A 56 1.05 -17.09 3.60
N GLY A 57 0.42 -17.65 2.57
CA GLY A 57 0.49 -19.07 2.26
C GLY A 57 1.88 -19.54 1.82
N LYS A 58 2.68 -18.66 1.21
CA LYS A 58 4.05 -18.94 0.74
C LYS A 58 5.15 -18.49 1.70
N GLY A 59 4.81 -17.83 2.82
CA GLY A 59 5.79 -17.30 3.77
C GLY A 59 6.56 -16.09 3.27
N TRP A 60 6.00 -15.32 2.33
CA TRP A 60 6.63 -14.15 1.73
C TRP A 60 6.29 -12.83 2.43
N ILE A 61 5.42 -12.83 3.46
CA ILE A 61 4.97 -11.61 4.16
C ILE A 61 6.14 -10.72 4.57
N GLY A 62 7.21 -11.28 5.15
CA GLY A 62 8.37 -10.52 5.61
C GLY A 62 9.31 -10.03 4.51
N ARG A 63 9.04 -10.36 3.24
CA ARG A 63 9.84 -9.87 2.10
C ARG A 63 9.31 -8.57 1.52
N PHE A 64 8.00 -8.35 1.61
CA PHE A 64 7.37 -7.13 1.11
C PHE A 64 7.65 -5.97 2.06
N ARG A 65 7.75 -4.76 1.49
CA ARG A 65 7.82 -3.56 2.31
C ARG A 65 6.49 -3.38 3.02
N SER A 66 6.54 -3.33 4.34
CA SER A 66 5.38 -2.98 5.14
C SER A 66 5.09 -1.50 4.89
N GLU A 67 3.98 -1.21 4.24
CA GLU A 67 3.38 0.13 4.29
C GLU A 67 2.92 0.32 5.74
N THR A 68 3.80 0.77 6.62
CA THR A 68 3.36 1.42 7.85
C THR A 68 2.56 2.64 7.40
N PRO A 69 1.27 2.77 7.80
CA PRO A 69 0.44 3.94 7.46
C PRO A 69 0.86 5.17 8.30
N ASN A 70 2.16 5.48 8.29
CA ASN A 70 2.74 6.63 8.96
C ASN A 70 3.49 7.49 7.92
N ALA A 71 2.81 7.79 6.82
CA ALA A 71 3.08 9.02 6.10
C ALA A 71 2.08 10.02 6.71
N ILE A 72 2.59 10.79 7.67
CA ILE A 72 1.92 11.94 8.23
C ILE A 72 1.59 12.83 7.04
N ASP A 73 0.31 13.01 6.76
CA ASP A 73 -0.20 14.11 5.94
C ASP A 73 0.22 15.38 6.67
N VAL A 74 1.38 15.91 6.31
CA VAL A 74 1.74 17.28 6.64
C VAL A 74 1.11 18.10 5.52
N PRO A 75 -0.03 18.78 5.74
CA PRO A 75 -0.46 19.78 4.78
C PRO A 75 0.71 20.74 4.60
N LEU A 76 1.16 20.88 3.35
CA LEU A 76 2.17 21.86 2.97
C LEU A 76 1.57 23.24 3.25
N ILE A 77 1.80 23.74 4.47
CA ILE A 77 1.56 25.12 4.85
C ILE A 77 2.59 25.95 4.08
N GLY A 78 2.15 26.71 3.09
CA GLY A 78 2.99 27.71 2.44
C GLY A 78 2.41 28.23 1.13
N GLU A 79 2.13 29.54 1.11
CA GLU A 79 1.86 30.41 -0.04
C GLU A 79 0.41 30.32 -0.57
N ASP A 80 -0.50 31.27 -0.35
CA ASP A 80 -0.37 32.73 -0.46
C ASP A 80 -1.36 33.40 0.51
N GLN A 81 -0.84 34.10 1.52
CA GLN A 81 -1.64 35.05 2.28
C GLN A 81 -1.81 36.27 1.38
N GLU A 82 -2.89 36.32 0.60
CA GLU A 82 -3.38 37.54 -0.03
C GLU A 82 -3.70 38.52 1.11
N VAL A 83 -2.72 39.34 1.49
CA VAL A 83 -2.95 40.53 2.30
C VAL A 83 -3.76 41.46 1.40
N SER A 84 -5.08 41.35 1.57
CA SER A 84 -6.08 42.25 1.03
C SER A 84 -5.78 43.64 1.57
N LEU A 85 -5.03 44.43 0.80
CA LEU A 85 -4.91 45.87 1.00
C LEU A 85 -6.25 46.48 0.60
N GLU A 86 -7.18 46.57 1.56
CA GLU A 86 -8.34 47.44 1.41
C GLU A 86 -7.83 48.85 1.03
N PRO A 87 -8.34 49.47 -0.05
CA PRO A 87 -8.04 50.87 -0.33
C PRO A 87 -8.67 51.70 0.78
N GLN A 88 -7.84 52.29 1.62
CA GLN A 88 -8.28 53.20 2.67
C GLN A 88 -9.14 54.31 2.05
N SER A 89 -10.40 54.26 2.47
CA SER A 89 -11.45 55.23 2.20
C SER A 89 -10.94 56.66 2.37
N ALA A 90 -11.05 57.46 1.31
CA ALA A 90 -10.76 58.88 1.34
C ALA A 90 -11.72 59.61 2.30
N PRO A 91 -11.23 60.50 3.18
CA PRO A 91 -12.05 61.55 3.75
C PRO A 91 -12.03 62.78 2.82
N ARG A 92 -13.16 62.96 2.13
CA ARG A 92 -14.01 64.17 2.09
C ARG A 92 -13.36 65.47 2.65
N TRP A 93 -13.35 66.52 1.81
CA TRP A 93 -13.23 67.99 2.03
C TRP A 93 -11.93 68.59 2.62
N ALA A 94 -11.26 69.47 1.85
CA ALA A 94 -10.87 70.86 2.14
C ALA A 94 -9.97 71.41 1.01
#